data_AF-A0A191UX85-F1
#
_entry.id   AF-A0A191UX85-F1
#
_cell.length_a   1.000
_cell.length_b   1.000
_cell.length_c   1.000
_cell.angle_alpha   90.00
_cell.angle_beta   90.00
_cell.angle_gamma   90.00
#
_symmetry.space_group_name_H-M   'P 1'
#
loop_
_entity.id
_entity.type
_entity.pdbx_description
1 polymer ?
#
loop_
_entity_poly.entity_id
_entity_poly.type
_entity_poly.pdbx_seq_one_letter_code
_entity_poly.pdbx_strand_id
1 'polypeptide(L)'
;MSGRLDSAQPYALGLFRIVVGLLFACHGAASLFGVLGGASGSGGTIDAGTWPGWYAAVIQLAGGVLVLLGLGTRAAALVSSGSMAYAYFKVHQPGALWPMENGGEASAMFCWAFLLLVFTGSGAFGLDRLLARRTTEREETAAERQTPVAA
;
A
#
# COMPACT_ATOMS: atom_id res chain seq x y z
N MET A 1 -13.94 16.61 22.84
CA MET A 1 -13.22 15.42 22.35
C MET A 1 -13.03 15.42 20.82
N SER A 2 -14.02 15.83 20.01
CA SER A 2 -13.92 15.85 18.54
C SER A 2 -12.69 16.59 17.99
N GLY A 3 -12.44 17.83 18.41
CA GLY A 3 -11.37 18.65 17.81
C GLY A 3 -9.95 18.10 17.92
N ARG A 4 -9.64 17.30 18.95
CA ARG A 4 -8.33 16.62 19.07
C ARG A 4 -8.22 15.43 18.11
N LEU A 5 -9.31 14.69 17.89
CA LEU A 5 -9.35 13.57 16.96
C LEU A 5 -9.20 14.07 15.51
N ASP A 6 -9.86 15.19 15.19
CA ASP A 6 -9.79 15.80 13.86
C ASP A 6 -8.34 16.27 13.55
N SER A 7 -7.66 16.88 14.52
CA SER A 7 -6.26 17.28 14.36
C SER A 7 -5.29 16.08 14.21
N ALA A 8 -5.61 14.93 14.79
CA ALA A 8 -4.77 13.74 14.77
C ALA A 8 -4.97 12.86 13.52
N GLN A 9 -6.04 13.11 12.75
CA GLN A 9 -6.42 12.32 11.58
C GLN A 9 -5.27 12.05 10.59
N PRO A 10 -4.42 13.03 10.21
CA PRO A 10 -3.32 12.78 9.27
C PRO A 10 -2.27 11.77 9.79
N TYR A 11 -2.06 11.73 11.11
CA TYR A 11 -1.13 10.81 11.77
C TYR A 11 -1.75 9.42 11.87
N ALA A 12 -3.04 9.33 12.24
CA ALA A 12 -3.77 8.07 12.27
C ALA A 12 -3.80 7.40 10.88
N LEU A 13 -4.07 8.17 9.82
CA LEU A 13 -4.01 7.68 8.43
C LEU A 13 -2.61 7.23 8.03
N GLY A 14 -1.58 7.95 8.45
CA GLY A 14 -0.19 7.56 8.20
C GLY A 14 0.18 6.24 8.88
N LEU A 15 -0.24 6.05 10.14
CA LEU A 15 0.00 4.80 10.87
C LEU A 15 -0.79 3.64 10.28
N PHE A 16 -2.07 3.86 9.93
CA PHE A 16 -2.90 2.89 9.23
C PHE A 16 -2.22 2.42 7.93
N ARG A 17 -1.76 3.37 7.11
CA ARG A 17 -1.01 3.08 5.88
C ARG A 17 0.23 2.21 6.14
N ILE A 18 1.03 2.54 7.16
CA ILE A 18 2.24 1.79 7.50
C ILE A 18 1.88 0.35 7.90
N VAL A 19 0.89 0.15 8.76
CA VAL A 19 0.47 -1.18 9.22
C VAL A 19 -0.08 -2.01 8.07
N VAL A 20 -1.00 -1.45 7.27
CA VAL A 20 -1.60 -2.16 6.13
C VAL A 20 -0.53 -2.53 5.10
N GLY A 21 0.36 -1.60 4.75
CA GLY A 21 1.46 -1.86 3.82
C GLY A 21 2.43 -2.92 4.34
N LEU A 22 2.75 -2.91 5.64
CA LEU A 22 3.62 -3.89 6.28
C LEU A 22 3.03 -5.29 6.21
N LEU A 23 1.78 -5.45 6.65
CA LEU A 23 1.12 -6.76 6.66
C LEU A 23 1.01 -7.34 5.25
N PHE A 24 0.69 -6.50 4.27
CA PHE A 24 0.64 -6.91 2.86
C PHE A 24 2.02 -7.34 2.34
N ALA A 25 3.07 -6.57 2.67
CA ALA A 25 4.44 -6.94 2.32
C ALA A 25 4.88 -8.26 2.97
N CYS A 26 4.48 -8.51 4.22
CA CYS A 26 4.74 -9.77 4.92
C CYS A 26 4.11 -10.97 4.18
N HIS A 27 2.89 -10.86 3.67
CA HIS A 27 2.28 -11.95 2.88
C HIS A 27 3.05 -12.23 1.58
N GLY A 28 3.49 -11.16 0.90
CA GLY A 28 4.34 -11.29 -0.28
C GLY A 28 5.68 -11.95 0.05
N ALA A 29 6.34 -11.50 1.13
CA ALA A 29 7.61 -12.08 1.58
C ALA A 29 7.47 -13.56 1.97
N ALA A 30 6.41 -13.92 2.69
CA ALA A 30 6.12 -15.30 3.06
C ALA A 30 5.96 -16.18 1.82
N SER A 31 5.22 -15.69 0.83
CA SER A 31 4.93 -16.44 -0.40
C SER A 31 6.14 -16.56 -1.33
N LEU A 32 6.99 -15.53 -1.41
CA LEU A 32 8.15 -15.51 -2.32
C LEU A 32 9.42 -16.11 -1.71
N PHE A 33 9.59 -16.07 -0.38
CA PHE A 33 10.84 -16.44 0.26
C PHE A 33 10.69 -17.53 1.34
N GLY A 34 9.47 -18.01 1.63
CA GLY A 34 9.27 -19.06 2.63
C GLY A 34 9.46 -18.58 4.09
N VAL A 35 9.62 -17.28 4.30
CA VAL A 35 9.80 -16.67 5.62
C VAL A 35 8.46 -16.45 6.31
N LEU A 36 8.46 -16.10 7.60
CA LEU A 36 7.22 -15.75 8.35
C LEU A 36 6.13 -16.84 8.32
N GLY A 37 6.52 -18.11 8.19
CA GLY A 37 5.61 -19.25 8.06
C GLY A 37 5.37 -19.72 6.62
N GLY A 38 5.91 -19.02 5.62
CA GLY A 38 5.86 -19.43 4.21
C GLY A 38 4.48 -19.30 3.56
N ALA A 39 4.39 -19.70 2.29
CA ALA A 39 3.16 -19.64 1.50
C ALA A 39 2.04 -20.41 2.20
N SER A 40 0.98 -19.70 2.61
CA SER A 40 -0.17 -20.25 3.34
C SER A 40 0.21 -21.05 4.60
N GLY A 41 1.32 -20.73 5.26
CA GLY A 41 1.76 -21.44 6.47
C GLY A 41 2.53 -22.74 6.23
N SER A 42 2.83 -23.08 4.97
CA SER A 42 3.53 -24.32 4.61
C SER A 42 5.04 -24.32 4.91
N GLY A 43 5.63 -23.17 5.20
CA GLY A 43 7.08 -22.96 5.22
C GLY A 43 7.74 -22.94 3.83
N GLY A 44 6.97 -23.19 2.76
CA GLY A 44 7.47 -23.20 1.38
C GLY A 44 7.26 -21.88 0.64
N THR A 45 7.72 -21.84 -0.61
CA THR A 45 7.53 -20.73 -1.55
C THR A 45 6.50 -21.09 -2.62
N ILE A 46 5.97 -20.08 -3.30
CA ILE A 46 5.25 -20.25 -4.57
C ILE A 46 6.27 -20.21 -5.70
N ASP A 47 6.23 -21.20 -6.59
CA ASP A 47 7.12 -21.27 -7.75
C ASP A 47 6.99 -20.03 -8.66
N ALA A 48 8.11 -19.63 -9.26
CA ALA A 48 8.15 -18.44 -10.09
C ALA A 48 7.23 -18.58 -11.32
N GLY A 49 6.38 -17.56 -11.54
CA GLY A 49 5.45 -17.52 -12.67
C GLY A 49 4.14 -18.28 -12.47
N THR A 50 3.91 -18.92 -11.32
CA THR A 50 2.64 -19.61 -11.04
C THR A 50 1.47 -18.62 -11.01
N TRP A 51 0.50 -18.80 -11.90
CA TRP A 51 -0.73 -18.00 -11.92
C TRP A 51 -1.79 -18.56 -10.95
N PRO A 52 -2.51 -17.72 -10.19
CA PRO A 52 -2.26 -16.28 -9.97
C PRO A 52 -1.26 -16.01 -8.83
N GLY A 53 -0.89 -17.03 -8.06
CA GLY A 53 -0.26 -16.91 -6.75
C GLY A 53 1.07 -16.14 -6.73
N TRP A 54 1.97 -16.41 -7.67
CA TRP A 54 3.28 -15.76 -7.70
C TRP A 54 3.17 -14.26 -8.02
N TYR A 55 2.34 -13.89 -8.99
CA TYR A 55 2.09 -12.49 -9.33
C TYR A 55 1.40 -11.74 -8.18
N ALA A 56 0.44 -12.38 -7.50
CA ALA A 56 -0.17 -11.83 -6.31
C ALA A 56 0.89 -11.59 -5.22
N ALA A 57 1.83 -12.51 -5.01
CA ALA A 57 2.89 -12.38 -4.03
C ALA A 57 3.88 -11.23 -4.36
N VAL A 58 4.22 -11.05 -5.64
CA VAL A 58 5.03 -9.90 -6.11
C VAL A 58 4.31 -8.58 -5.85
N ILE A 59 3.02 -8.48 -6.19
CA ILE A 59 2.22 -7.29 -5.91
C ILE A 59 2.12 -7.04 -4.41
N GLN A 60 1.94 -8.08 -3.60
CA GLN A 60 1.90 -7.99 -2.15
C GLN A 60 3.18 -7.39 -1.57
N LEU A 61 4.33 -7.90 -2.00
CA LEU A 61 5.62 -7.40 -1.53
C LEU A 61 5.91 -5.98 -2.04
N ALA A 62 5.89 -5.77 -3.35
CA ALA A 62 6.25 -4.49 -3.95
C ALA A 62 5.24 -3.39 -3.61
N GLY A 63 3.94 -3.67 -3.78
CA GLY A 63 2.85 -2.75 -3.45
C GLY A 63 2.80 -2.46 -1.94
N GLY A 64 2.98 -3.48 -1.10
CA GLY A 64 3.04 -3.32 0.35
C GLY A 64 4.18 -2.40 0.78
N VAL A 65 5.39 -2.60 0.24
CA VAL A 65 6.56 -1.74 0.53
C VAL A 65 6.35 -0.30 0.05
N LEU A 66 5.87 -0.10 -1.18
CA LEU A 66 5.59 1.24 -1.71
C LEU A 66 4.56 1.97 -0.87
N VAL A 67 3.46 1.29 -0.51
CA VAL A 67 2.43 1.85 0.37
C VAL A 67 2.99 2.12 1.77
N LEU A 68 3.78 1.22 2.34
CA LEU A 68 4.42 1.37 3.67
C LEU A 68 5.38 2.55 3.73
N LEU A 69 6.12 2.81 2.66
CA LEU A 69 7.01 3.97 2.58
C LEU A 69 6.26 5.25 2.20
N GLY A 70 5.04 5.11 1.69
CA GLY A 70 4.27 6.22 1.16
C GLY A 70 4.93 6.82 -0.07
N LEU A 71 5.39 5.94 -0.97
CA LEU A 71 5.97 6.24 -2.28
C LEU A 71 4.96 5.89 -3.38
N GLY A 72 4.50 6.87 -4.15
CA GLY A 72 3.46 6.69 -5.15
C GLY A 72 2.17 6.10 -4.56
N THR A 73 1.83 6.49 -3.33
CA THR A 73 0.86 5.78 -2.46
C THR A 73 -0.45 5.45 -3.18
N ARG A 74 -1.01 6.41 -3.93
CA ARG A 74 -2.29 6.25 -4.62
C ARG A 74 -2.23 5.20 -5.73
N ALA A 75 -1.16 5.20 -6.53
CA ALA A 75 -0.98 4.25 -7.62
C ALA A 75 -0.70 2.83 -7.07
N ALA A 76 0.20 2.72 -6.09
CA ALA A 76 0.51 1.44 -5.45
C ALA A 76 -0.72 0.84 -4.74
N ALA A 77 -1.52 1.69 -4.07
CA ALA A 77 -2.76 1.28 -3.43
C ALA A 77 -3.83 0.86 -4.45
N LEU A 78 -3.96 1.55 -5.58
CA LEU A 78 -4.93 1.16 -6.63
C LEU A 78 -4.62 -0.22 -7.19
N VAL A 79 -3.35 -0.49 -7.51
CA VAL A 79 -2.91 -1.81 -8.01
C VAL A 79 -3.13 -2.90 -6.94
N SER A 80 -2.76 -2.62 -5.69
CA SER A 80 -2.93 -3.55 -4.57
C SER A 80 -4.41 -3.82 -4.25
N SER A 81 -5.26 -2.81 -4.38
CA SER A 81 -6.71 -2.94 -4.23
C SER A 81 -7.28 -3.83 -5.35
N GLY A 82 -6.90 -3.56 -6.60
CA GLY A 82 -7.33 -4.35 -7.75
C GLY A 82 -6.90 -5.82 -7.68
N SER A 83 -5.68 -6.10 -7.22
CA SER A 83 -5.21 -7.49 -7.07
C SER A 83 -6.00 -8.24 -5.99
N MET A 84 -6.38 -7.57 -4.91
CA MET A 84 -7.21 -8.16 -3.85
C MET A 84 -8.68 -8.30 -4.25
N ALA A 85 -9.21 -7.40 -5.08
CA ALA A 85 -10.51 -7.59 -5.72
C ALA A 85 -10.50 -8.84 -6.62
N TYR A 86 -9.46 -9.00 -7.44
CA TYR A 86 -9.27 -10.22 -8.24
C TYR A 86 -9.21 -11.47 -7.36
N ALA A 87 -8.41 -11.44 -6.28
CA ALA A 87 -8.31 -12.56 -5.34
C ALA A 87 -9.69 -12.92 -4.78
N TYR A 88 -10.48 -11.94 -4.34
CA TYR A 88 -11.82 -12.22 -3.83
C TYR A 88 -12.73 -12.84 -4.91
N PHE A 89 -12.94 -12.16 -6.03
CA PHE A 89 -13.95 -12.59 -7.01
C PHE A 89 -13.54 -13.83 -7.82
N LYS A 90 -12.25 -14.10 -8.00
CA LYS A 90 -11.76 -15.23 -8.82
C LYS A 90 -11.21 -16.40 -8.02
N VAL A 91 -10.70 -16.18 -6.81
CA VAL A 91 -10.13 -17.26 -5.99
C VAL A 91 -11.10 -17.66 -4.89
N HIS A 92 -11.67 -16.71 -4.15
CA HIS A 92 -12.49 -17.01 -2.97
C HIS A 92 -13.98 -17.17 -3.25
N GLN A 93 -14.60 -16.24 -3.99
CA GLN A 93 -16.04 -16.24 -4.24
C GLN A 93 -16.59 -17.54 -4.88
N PRO A 94 -15.85 -18.28 -5.74
CA PRO A 94 -16.30 -19.59 -6.23
C PRO A 94 -16.56 -20.62 -5.13
N GLY A 95 -15.94 -20.48 -3.96
CA GLY A 95 -16.14 -21.37 -2.81
C GLY A 95 -17.44 -21.09 -2.03
N ALA A 96 -17.80 -19.82 -1.85
CA ALA A 96 -19.07 -19.37 -1.25
C ALA A 96 -19.26 -17.86 -1.49
N LEU A 97 -20.48 -17.35 -1.34
CA LEU A 97 -20.74 -15.92 -1.54
C LEU A 97 -20.12 -15.06 -0.42
N TRP A 98 -20.18 -15.52 0.83
CA TRP A 98 -19.75 -14.72 1.97
C TRP A 98 -18.27 -14.97 2.31
N PRO A 99 -17.48 -13.90 2.61
CA PRO A 99 -16.07 -14.02 2.94
C PRO A 99 -15.77 -14.99 4.09
N MET A 100 -16.65 -15.01 5.10
CA MET A 100 -16.57 -15.89 6.27
C MET A 100 -16.61 -17.38 5.92
N GLU A 101 -17.22 -17.73 4.79
CA GLU A 101 -17.42 -19.11 4.35
C GLU A 101 -16.38 -19.57 3.32
N ASN A 102 -15.63 -18.64 2.72
CA ASN A 102 -14.70 -18.92 1.62
C ASN A 102 -13.24 -18.53 1.90
N GLY A 103 -12.94 -18.02 3.11
CA GLY A 103 -11.60 -17.56 3.50
C GLY A 103 -11.15 -16.25 2.83
N GLY A 104 -12.05 -15.54 2.16
CA GLY A 104 -11.77 -14.32 1.40
C GLY A 104 -11.83 -13.02 2.20
N GLU A 105 -12.01 -13.11 3.53
CA GLU A 105 -12.09 -11.95 4.43
C GLU A 105 -10.87 -11.04 4.30
N ALA A 106 -9.67 -11.62 4.28
CA ALA A 106 -8.44 -10.85 4.12
C ALA A 106 -8.38 -10.14 2.76
N SER A 107 -8.76 -10.81 1.66
CA SER A 107 -8.82 -10.19 0.34
C SER A 107 -9.80 -9.02 0.31
N ALA A 108 -11.00 -9.18 0.88
CA ALA A 108 -11.98 -8.10 0.97
C ALA A 108 -11.45 -6.91 1.81
N MET A 109 -10.85 -7.20 2.97
CA MET A 109 -10.33 -6.16 3.87
C MET A 109 -9.15 -5.40 3.28
N PHE A 110 -8.16 -6.09 2.70
CA PHE A 110 -7.05 -5.41 2.02
C PHE A 110 -7.55 -4.63 0.79
N CYS A 111 -8.48 -5.17 0.01
CA CYS A 111 -9.08 -4.47 -1.12
C CYS A 111 -9.63 -3.10 -0.71
N TRP A 112 -10.48 -3.06 0.32
CA TRP A 112 -11.10 -1.84 0.80
C TRP A 112 -10.13 -0.91 1.56
N ALA A 113 -9.20 -1.46 2.32
CA ALA A 113 -8.17 -0.68 3.00
C ALA A 113 -7.28 0.07 1.99
N PHE A 114 -6.84 -0.60 0.93
CA PHE A 114 -6.07 0.05 -0.13
C PHE A 114 -6.93 1.02 -0.95
N LEU A 115 -8.19 0.68 -1.24
CA LEU A 115 -9.08 1.60 -1.95
C LEU A 115 -9.26 2.91 -1.16
N LEU A 116 -9.39 2.84 0.17
CA LEU A 116 -9.44 4.02 1.02
C LEU A 116 -8.17 4.88 0.87
N LEU A 117 -6.99 4.25 0.83
CA LEU A 117 -5.71 4.94 0.66
C LEU A 117 -5.55 5.61 -0.72
N VAL A 118 -6.26 5.16 -1.76
CA VAL A 118 -6.34 5.88 -3.04
C VAL A 118 -6.92 7.29 -2.85
N PHE A 119 -7.96 7.42 -2.02
CA PHE A 119 -8.65 8.67 -1.78
C PHE A 119 -7.99 9.53 -0.69
N THR A 120 -7.52 8.92 0.40
CA THR A 120 -6.92 9.64 1.53
C THR A 120 -5.45 10.00 1.29
N GLY A 121 -4.75 9.28 0.40
CA GLY A 121 -3.33 9.49 0.13
C GLY A 121 -2.41 9.07 1.28
N SER A 122 -1.21 9.67 1.34
CA SER A 122 -0.08 9.17 2.12
C SER A 122 -0.07 9.51 3.62
N GLY A 123 -0.97 10.38 4.10
CA GLY A 123 -0.99 10.83 5.50
C GLY A 123 0.30 11.56 5.91
N ALA A 124 0.43 11.88 7.20
CA ALA A 124 1.52 12.73 7.73
C ALA A 124 2.94 12.19 7.49
N PHE A 125 3.08 10.87 7.30
CA PHE A 125 4.38 10.17 7.19
C PHE A 125 4.76 9.76 5.76
N GLY A 126 4.11 10.28 4.72
CA GLY A 126 4.41 9.90 3.33
C GLY A 126 5.69 10.51 2.79
N LEU A 127 6.61 9.70 2.27
CA LEU A 127 7.83 10.20 1.61
C LEU A 127 7.53 11.01 0.34
N ASP A 128 6.40 10.77 -0.34
CA ASP A 128 5.91 11.57 -1.47
C ASP A 128 5.89 13.08 -1.15
N ARG A 129 5.58 13.47 0.09
CA ARG A 129 5.56 14.88 0.52
C ARG A 129 6.95 15.48 0.63
N LEU A 130 7.95 14.71 1.06
CA LEU A 130 9.32 15.19 1.16
C LEU A 130 9.91 15.47 -0.22
N LEU A 131 9.57 14.63 -1.20
CA LEU A 131 9.98 14.83 -2.60
C LEU A 131 9.31 16.07 -3.20
N ALA A 132 8.00 16.23 -3.04
CA ALA A 132 7.27 17.40 -3.54
C ALA A 132 7.80 18.71 -2.94
N ARG A 133 8.05 18.75 -1.63
CA ARG A 133 8.56 19.94 -0.94
C ARG A 133 9.95 20.36 -1.44
N ARG A 134 10.85 19.40 -1.68
CA ARG A 134 12.20 19.68 -2.21
C ARG A 134 12.18 20.27 -3.62
N THR A 135 11.22 19.87 -4.45
CA THR A 135 11.07 20.42 -5.79
C THR A 135 10.67 21.90 -5.73
N THR A 136 9.68 22.25 -4.89
CA THR A 136 9.24 23.64 -4.71
C THR A 136 10.35 24.53 -4.15
N GLU A 137 11.07 24.09 -3.11
CA GLU A 137 12.20 24.85 -2.54
C GLU A 137 13.33 25.09 -3.57
N ARG A 138 13.56 24.13 -4.47
CA ARG A 138 14.56 24.25 -5.54
C ARG A 138 14.12 25.23 -6.63
N GLU A 139 12.84 25.26 -6.97
CA GLU A 139 12.25 26.22 -7.92
C GLU A 139 12.28 27.65 -7.37
N GLU A 140 11.91 27.85 -6.10
CA GLU A 140 11.98 29.15 -5.42
C GLU A 140 13.42 29.68 -5.35
N THR A 141 14.38 28.84 -4.95
CA THR A 141 15.80 29.22 -4.89
C THR A 141 16.37 29.56 -6.28
N ALA A 142 15.91 28.87 -7.33
CA ALA A 142 16.33 29.15 -8.70
C ALA A 142 15.75 30.48 -9.22
N ALA A 143 14.48 30.77 -8.90
CA ALA A 143 13.82 32.03 -9.23
C ALA A 143 14.46 33.23 -8.51
N GLU A 144 14.82 33.09 -7.23
CA GLU A 144 15.49 34.13 -6.45
C GLU A 144 16.87 34.49 -7.02
N ARG A 145 17.66 33.49 -7.46
CA ARG A 145 18.96 33.73 -8.13
C ARG A 145 18.85 34.42 -9.49
N GLN A 146 17.72 34.28 -10.17
CA GLN A 146 17.49 34.89 -11.48
C GLN A 146 16.94 36.31 -11.41
N THR A 147 16.59 36.81 -10.22
CA THR A 147 16.14 38.19 -10.04
C THR A 147 17.36 39.11 -10.07
N PRO A 148 17.56 39.94 -11.11
CA PRO A 148 18.70 40.83 -11.15
C PRO A 148 18.51 41.89 -10.06
N VAL A 149 19.55 42.08 -9.23
CA VAL A 149 19.60 43.20 -8.29
C VAL A 149 19.61 44.48 -9.14
N ALA A 150 18.46 45.13 -9.25
CA ALA A 150 18.36 46.41 -9.93
C ALA A 150 19.20 47.42 -9.14
N ALA A 151 20.31 47.84 -9.75
CA ALA A 151 21.21 48.89 -9.27
C ALA A 151 20.80 50.25 -9.82
#